data_AF-A0A8H6U3M1-F1
#
_entry.id   AF-A0A8H6U3M1-F1
#
_cell.length_a   1.000
_cell.length_b   1.000
_cell.length_c   1.000
_cell.angle_alpha   90.00
_cell.angle_beta   90.00
_cell.angle_gamma   90.00
#
_symmetry.space_group_name_H-M   'P 1'
#
loop_
_entity.id
_entity.type
_entity.pdbx_description
1 polymer ?
#
loop_
_entity_poly.entity_id
_entity_poly.type
_entity_poly.pdbx_seq_one_letter_code
_entity_poly.pdbx_strand_id
1 'polypeptide(L)'
;MEGRNAVLGCSLSRDEFVTQERAMAWFERLNSLNTFYVPTLMLYGKPKTQNRSVAAYASSPTVVFKYSGHQTTMHHNIPPVVADIWTEVAERLGLEFNCVLINRYADGNEAIGLHRDGKENGVIASLSLGAVRTFSMVPATAGGKAKQWKLANGGLVVMRGATQENYKHEVPNQLDIPAAPGSGEGRDEAQGKAQKRDEEAEEKRCNRGTVALDMANSLHVRGSMLSYPMNSLDCT
;
A
#
# COMPACT_ATOMS: atom_id res chain seq x y z
N MET A 1 -17.88 34.15 -8.40
CA MET A 1 -18.03 33.41 -9.66
C MET A 1 -17.00 32.29 -9.64
N GLU A 2 -17.48 31.07 -9.89
CA GLU A 2 -16.74 29.79 -10.11
C GLU A 2 -15.86 29.34 -8.93
N GLY A 3 -16.30 28.42 -8.06
CA GLY A 3 -16.71 27.06 -8.42
C GLY A 3 -15.52 26.11 -8.24
N ARG A 4 -14.97 26.01 -7.03
CA ARG A 4 -13.95 25.00 -6.69
C ARG A 4 -14.64 23.63 -6.68
N ASN A 5 -14.76 23.03 -7.87
CA ASN A 5 -15.18 21.64 -8.02
C ASN A 5 -14.26 20.80 -7.13
N ALA A 6 -14.85 20.16 -6.11
CA ALA A 6 -14.21 19.09 -5.40
C ALA A 6 -13.83 18.03 -6.43
N VAL A 7 -12.55 17.92 -6.76
CA VAL A 7 -12.06 16.89 -7.68
C VAL A 7 -12.26 15.55 -6.99
N LEU A 8 -13.40 14.92 -7.30
CA LEU A 8 -13.62 13.50 -7.13
C LEU A 8 -12.61 12.80 -8.05
N GLY A 9 -11.53 12.22 -7.52
CA GLY A 9 -10.56 11.61 -8.40
C GLY A 9 -9.53 10.75 -7.69
N CYS A 10 -9.63 9.44 -7.88
CA CYS A 10 -8.43 8.61 -7.93
C CYS A 10 -7.69 8.99 -9.22
N SER A 11 -6.46 9.46 -9.11
CA SER A 11 -5.59 9.72 -10.26
C SER A 11 -4.56 8.61 -10.32
N LEU A 12 -4.59 7.84 -11.40
CA LEU A 12 -3.58 6.82 -11.66
C LEU A 12 -2.44 7.45 -12.45
N SER A 13 -1.21 7.36 -11.94
CA SER A 13 -0.02 7.58 -12.78
C SER A 13 0.22 6.26 -13.51
N ARG A 14 -0.24 6.16 -14.77
CA ARG A 14 0.03 5.00 -15.63
C ARG A 14 1.45 4.95 -16.16
N ASP A 15 2.15 6.09 -16.11
CA ASP A 15 3.56 6.15 -16.45
C ASP A 15 4.37 5.52 -15.32
N GLU A 16 5.45 4.83 -15.67
CA GLU A 16 6.46 4.35 -14.72
C GLU A 16 6.83 5.51 -13.80
N PHE A 17 6.29 5.53 -12.58
CA PHE A 17 6.53 6.59 -11.59
C PHE A 17 8.03 6.72 -11.32
N VAL A 18 8.70 5.58 -11.44
CA VAL A 18 10.13 5.38 -11.29
C VAL A 18 10.60 4.36 -12.33
N THR A 19 11.85 4.43 -12.77
CA THR A 19 12.39 3.46 -13.74
C THR A 19 12.37 2.04 -13.19
N GLN A 20 12.34 1.05 -14.08
CA GLN A 20 12.36 -0.37 -13.69
C GLN A 20 13.57 -0.72 -12.83
N GLU A 21 14.75 -0.19 -13.14
CA GLU A 21 15.98 -0.43 -12.40
C GLU A 21 15.89 0.10 -10.96
N ARG A 22 15.38 1.32 -10.78
CA ARG A 22 15.26 1.93 -9.46
C ARG A 22 14.13 1.28 -8.64
N ALA A 23 13.02 0.94 -9.27
CA ALA A 23 11.96 0.14 -8.63
C ALA A 23 12.49 -1.23 -8.18
N MET A 24 13.32 -1.89 -8.99
CA MET A 24 13.94 -3.16 -8.63
C MET A 24 14.92 -3.03 -7.46
N ALA A 25 15.77 -2.00 -7.48
CA ALA A 25 16.69 -1.74 -6.38
C ALA A 25 15.96 -1.47 -5.06
N TRP A 26 14.83 -0.77 -5.11
CA TRP A 26 13.96 -0.58 -3.95
C TRP A 26 13.31 -1.88 -3.49
N PHE A 27 12.77 -2.67 -4.42
CA PHE A 27 12.17 -3.96 -4.13
C PHE A 27 13.14 -4.87 -3.36
N GLU A 28 14.37 -5.06 -3.85
CA GLU A 28 15.36 -5.92 -3.20
C GLU A 28 15.73 -5.45 -1.79
N ARG A 29 16.00 -4.14 -1.64
CA ARG A 29 16.33 -3.55 -0.33
C ARG A 29 15.16 -3.67 0.65
N LEU A 30 13.92 -3.46 0.22
CA LEU A 30 12.75 -3.66 1.06
C LEU A 30 12.57 -5.13 1.43
N ASN A 31 12.76 -6.06 0.49
CA ASN A 31 12.53 -7.48 0.72
C ASN A 31 13.52 -8.07 1.75
N SER A 32 14.71 -7.46 1.89
CA SER A 32 15.69 -7.80 2.92
C SER A 32 15.38 -7.30 4.35
N LEU A 33 14.33 -6.49 4.53
CA LEU A 33 13.99 -5.98 5.86
C LEU A 33 13.43 -7.10 6.76
N ASN A 34 13.80 -7.05 8.05
CA ASN A 34 13.40 -8.02 9.07
C ASN A 34 12.23 -7.54 9.95
N THR A 35 11.57 -6.45 9.54
CA THR A 35 10.46 -5.81 10.27
C THR A 35 9.08 -6.36 9.89
N PHE A 36 9.01 -7.21 8.87
CA PHE A 36 7.76 -7.80 8.41
C PHE A 36 7.22 -8.82 9.39
N TYR A 37 5.91 -8.76 9.65
CA TYR A 37 5.18 -9.75 10.44
C TYR A 37 3.81 -10.04 9.80
N VAL A 38 3.17 -11.15 10.17
CA VAL A 38 1.81 -11.48 9.69
C VAL A 38 0.79 -11.01 10.73
N PRO A 39 -0.08 -10.03 10.43
CA PRO A 39 -1.01 -9.50 11.40
C PRO A 39 -2.24 -10.40 11.57
N THR A 40 -2.69 -10.55 12.82
CA THR A 40 -3.98 -11.17 13.16
C THR A 40 -5.01 -10.09 13.46
N LEU A 41 -6.11 -10.06 12.70
CA LEU A 41 -7.19 -9.08 12.84
C LEU A 41 -8.44 -9.73 13.42
N MET A 42 -9.25 -8.98 14.17
CA MET A 42 -10.57 -9.37 14.65
C MET A 42 -11.61 -8.90 13.63
N LEU A 43 -12.07 -9.82 12.80
CA LEU A 43 -13.15 -9.56 11.84
C LEU A 43 -14.41 -10.23 12.35
N TYR A 44 -15.47 -9.44 12.53
CA TYR A 44 -16.76 -9.92 13.05
C TYR A 44 -16.64 -10.70 14.37
N GLY A 45 -15.76 -10.24 15.27
CA GLY A 45 -15.52 -10.87 16.56
C GLY A 45 -14.67 -12.14 16.52
N LYS A 46 -14.12 -12.53 15.35
CA LYS A 46 -13.26 -13.71 15.21
C LYS A 46 -11.85 -13.31 14.79
N PRO A 47 -10.80 -13.89 15.39
CA PRO A 47 -9.43 -13.66 14.93
C PRO A 47 -9.24 -14.30 13.55
N LYS A 48 -8.68 -13.52 12.63
CA LYS A 48 -8.33 -13.92 11.27
C LYS A 48 -6.91 -13.43 10.96
N THR A 49 -5.99 -14.37 10.91
CA THR A 49 -4.63 -14.14 10.41
C THR A 49 -4.70 -13.77 8.94
N GLN A 50 -4.07 -12.65 8.57
CA GLN A 50 -3.92 -12.29 7.16
C GLN A 50 -2.97 -13.27 6.48
N ASN A 51 -3.09 -13.44 5.17
CA ASN A 51 -2.16 -14.27 4.41
C ASN A 51 -0.93 -13.51 3.92
N ARG A 52 -0.91 -12.17 4.05
CA ARG A 52 0.23 -11.31 3.68
C ARG A 52 1.00 -10.84 4.91
N SER A 53 2.28 -10.57 4.73
CA SER A 53 3.10 -9.91 5.75
C SER A 53 3.06 -8.39 5.61
N VAL A 54 3.21 -7.66 6.72
CA VAL A 54 3.20 -6.20 6.73
C VAL A 54 4.35 -5.63 7.56
N ALA A 55 4.77 -4.41 7.21
CA ALA A 55 5.63 -3.57 8.04
C ALA A 55 5.08 -2.14 8.00
N ALA A 56 5.18 -1.39 9.09
CA ALA A 56 4.68 -0.01 9.12
C ALA A 56 5.69 0.92 9.80
N TYR A 57 5.81 2.13 9.26
CA TYR A 57 6.77 3.13 9.70
C TYR A 57 6.08 4.48 9.92
N ALA A 58 6.51 5.21 10.94
CA ALA A 58 5.97 6.51 11.30
C ALA A 58 7.08 7.54 11.49
N SER A 59 6.78 8.78 11.12
CA SER A 59 7.66 9.95 11.30
C SER A 59 7.96 10.30 12.77
N SER A 60 7.13 9.86 13.72
CA SER A 60 7.29 10.11 15.15
C SER A 60 6.71 8.97 16.00
N PRO A 61 7.25 8.71 17.21
CA PRO A 61 6.66 7.79 18.20
C PRO A 61 5.21 8.11 18.57
N THR A 62 4.81 9.38 18.46
CA THR A 62 3.44 9.82 18.75
C THR A 62 2.46 9.54 17.61
N VAL A 63 2.94 9.00 16.48
CA VAL A 63 2.10 8.67 15.31
C VAL A 63 1.58 7.25 15.41
N VAL A 64 0.26 7.12 15.58
CA VAL A 64 -0.43 5.83 15.67
C VAL A 64 -1.19 5.55 14.38
N PHE A 65 -1.10 4.30 13.90
CA PHE A 65 -1.91 3.77 12.81
C PHE A 65 -2.83 2.66 13.35
N LYS A 66 -4.14 2.80 13.09
CA LYS A 66 -5.13 1.76 13.42
C LYS A 66 -5.55 1.08 12.12
N TYR A 67 -5.14 -0.16 11.95
CA TYR A 67 -5.55 -0.98 10.81
C TYR A 67 -6.72 -1.89 11.22
N SER A 68 -7.90 -1.67 10.66
CA SER A 68 -9.11 -2.48 10.96
C SER A 68 -9.44 -2.59 12.45
N GLY A 69 -9.19 -1.52 13.24
CA GLY A 69 -9.39 -1.51 14.69
C GLY A 69 -8.26 -2.13 15.52
N HIS A 70 -7.21 -2.66 14.87
CA HIS A 70 -6.01 -3.17 15.53
C HIS A 70 -4.89 -2.14 15.54
N GLN A 71 -4.15 -2.12 16.65
CA GLN A 71 -2.91 -1.38 16.74
C GLN A 71 -1.85 -2.13 15.92
N THR A 72 -1.43 -1.54 14.81
CA THR A 72 -0.30 -2.02 14.01
C THR A 72 0.99 -1.67 14.75
N THR A 73 1.98 -2.56 14.74
CA THR A 73 3.32 -2.24 15.23
C THR A 73 3.93 -1.21 14.29
N MET A 74 4.11 0.01 14.79
CA MET A 74 4.77 1.10 14.04
C MET A 74 6.24 1.15 14.43
N HIS A 75 7.13 1.10 13.45
CA HIS A 75 8.55 1.35 13.65
C HIS A 75 8.86 2.84 13.46
N HIS A 76 9.76 3.37 14.30
CA HIS A 76 10.17 4.79 14.23
C HIS A 76 11.60 4.96 13.73
N ASN A 77 12.40 3.89 13.72
CA ASN A 77 13.66 3.86 13.00
C ASN A 77 13.35 3.53 11.53
N ILE A 78 13.21 4.55 10.69
CA ILE A 78 12.86 4.42 9.27
C ILE A 78 14.11 3.95 8.49
N PRO A 79 14.10 2.75 7.87
CA PRO A 79 15.22 2.29 7.07
C PRO A 79 15.48 3.22 5.88
N PRO A 80 16.74 3.38 5.43
CA PRO A 80 17.07 4.28 4.32
C PRO A 80 16.23 4.05 3.06
N VAL A 81 15.96 2.80 2.69
CA VAL A 81 15.11 2.49 1.52
C VAL A 81 13.67 3.01 1.67
N VAL A 82 13.11 2.95 2.89
CA VAL A 82 11.76 3.46 3.16
C VAL A 82 11.76 4.98 3.09
N ALA A 83 12.80 5.64 3.63
CA ALA A 83 12.97 7.08 3.54
C ALA A 83 13.16 7.57 2.09
N ASP A 84 13.93 6.84 1.27
CA ASP A 84 14.16 7.13 -0.15
C ASP A 84 12.83 7.14 -0.92
N ILE A 85 12.02 6.10 -0.76
CA ILE A 85 10.72 5.97 -1.44
C ILE A 85 9.74 7.02 -0.94
N TRP A 86 9.66 7.19 0.39
CA TRP A 86 8.79 8.19 1.00
C TRP A 86 9.08 9.59 0.45
N THR A 87 10.35 9.97 0.41
CA THR A 87 10.78 11.29 -0.08
C THR A 87 10.45 11.45 -1.56
N GLU A 88 10.74 10.45 -2.40
CA GLU A 88 10.39 10.53 -3.83
C GLU A 88 8.89 10.73 -4.06
N VAL A 89 8.05 9.95 -3.36
CA VAL A 89 6.58 10.04 -3.48
C VAL A 89 6.08 11.40 -2.97
N ALA A 90 6.63 11.88 -1.84
CA ALA A 90 6.31 13.20 -1.29
C ALA A 90 6.63 14.33 -2.28
N GLU A 91 7.86 14.36 -2.80
CA GLU A 91 8.32 15.38 -3.73
C GLU A 91 7.54 15.35 -5.05
N ARG A 92 7.32 14.16 -5.61
CA ARG A 92 6.63 14.02 -6.91
C ARG A 92 5.15 14.40 -6.83
N LEU A 93 4.52 14.24 -5.67
CA LEU A 93 3.11 14.62 -5.45
C LEU A 93 2.95 16.02 -4.84
N GLY A 94 4.03 16.63 -4.34
CA GLY A 94 3.97 17.88 -3.60
C GLY A 94 3.17 17.75 -2.30
N LEU A 95 3.30 16.61 -1.60
CA LEU A 95 2.53 16.28 -0.40
C LEU A 95 3.45 15.89 0.76
N GLU A 96 2.98 16.13 1.98
CA GLU A 96 3.62 15.60 3.19
C GLU A 96 2.95 14.30 3.63
N PHE A 97 3.71 13.23 3.73
CA PHE A 97 3.26 11.99 4.36
C PHE A 97 3.79 11.91 5.79
N ASN A 98 3.09 11.22 6.69
CA ASN A 98 3.55 11.02 8.07
C ASN A 98 3.66 9.55 8.50
N CYS A 99 3.33 8.62 7.59
CA CYS A 99 3.38 7.17 7.78
C CYS A 99 3.51 6.41 6.43
N VAL A 100 4.09 5.22 6.50
CA VAL A 100 4.14 4.21 5.43
C VAL A 100 3.59 2.89 5.96
N LEU A 101 2.75 2.21 5.17
CA LEU A 101 2.37 0.81 5.37
C LEU A 101 2.86 -0.01 4.17
N ILE A 102 3.59 -1.09 4.44
CA ILE A 102 4.10 -2.00 3.43
C ILE A 102 3.32 -3.30 3.53
N ASN A 103 2.68 -3.71 2.43
CA ASN A 103 2.10 -5.03 2.24
C ASN A 103 3.06 -5.85 1.39
N ARG A 104 3.52 -6.99 1.90
CA ARG A 104 4.34 -7.94 1.14
C ARG A 104 3.56 -9.22 0.89
N TYR A 105 3.25 -9.41 -0.39
CA TYR A 105 2.60 -10.56 -0.99
C TYR A 105 3.67 -11.50 -1.54
N ALA A 106 3.82 -12.70 -0.98
CA ALA A 106 4.82 -13.64 -1.46
C ALA A 106 4.49 -14.25 -2.82
N ASP A 107 3.20 -14.40 -3.12
CA ASP A 107 2.69 -14.98 -4.35
C ASP A 107 1.27 -14.49 -4.66
N GLY A 108 0.66 -15.08 -5.68
CA GLY A 108 -0.72 -14.84 -6.07
C GLY A 108 -1.80 -15.35 -5.10
N ASN A 109 -1.46 -16.18 -4.12
CA ASN A 109 -2.40 -16.68 -3.11
C ASN A 109 -2.61 -15.67 -1.97
N GLU A 110 -1.71 -14.70 -1.84
CA GLU A 110 -1.79 -13.63 -0.85
C GLU A 110 -2.58 -12.43 -1.38
N ALA A 111 -3.45 -11.86 -0.54
CA ALA A 111 -4.37 -10.81 -0.95
C ALA A 111 -4.75 -9.86 0.18
N ILE A 112 -5.40 -8.78 -0.20
CA ILE A 112 -6.18 -7.94 0.70
C ILE A 112 -7.56 -7.80 0.08
N GLY A 113 -8.58 -8.35 0.75
CA GLY A 113 -9.95 -8.33 0.24
C GLY A 113 -10.57 -6.92 0.25
N LEU A 114 -11.76 -6.79 -0.32
CA LEU A 114 -12.49 -5.53 -0.40
C LEU A 114 -12.60 -4.81 0.94
N HIS A 115 -11.95 -3.66 1.03
CA HIS A 115 -11.93 -2.79 2.20
C HIS A 115 -11.92 -1.32 1.78
N ARG A 116 -11.99 -0.43 2.76
CA ARG A 116 -11.76 0.99 2.59
C ARG A 116 -10.75 1.41 3.66
N ASP A 117 -9.90 2.35 3.33
CA ASP A 117 -9.04 2.96 4.34
C ASP A 117 -9.82 3.94 5.20
N GLY A 118 -9.24 4.31 6.34
CA GLY A 118 -9.78 5.36 7.20
C GLY A 118 -9.88 6.68 6.45
N LYS A 119 -11.02 7.37 6.53
CA LYS A 119 -11.20 8.68 5.87
C LYS A 119 -10.22 9.72 6.38
N GLU A 120 -9.74 9.56 7.60
CA GLU A 120 -8.71 10.39 8.21
C GLU A 120 -7.36 10.33 7.49
N ASN A 121 -7.10 9.30 6.66
CA ASN A 121 -5.81 9.13 5.99
C ASN A 121 -5.58 10.18 4.88
N GLY A 122 -6.58 10.97 4.50
CA GLY A 122 -6.43 12.05 3.52
C GLY A 122 -6.09 11.51 2.11
N VAL A 123 -4.83 11.67 1.71
CA VAL A 123 -4.31 11.17 0.42
C VAL A 123 -3.51 9.89 0.63
N ILE A 124 -3.80 8.85 -0.15
CA ILE A 124 -3.08 7.58 -0.11
C ILE A 124 -2.39 7.37 -1.45
N ALA A 125 -1.07 7.19 -1.42
CA ALA A 125 -0.25 6.89 -2.58
C ALA A 125 0.21 5.42 -2.48
N SER A 126 -0.39 4.54 -3.28
CA SER A 126 0.01 3.13 -3.38
C SER A 126 1.02 2.95 -4.52
N LEU A 127 2.27 2.62 -4.17
CA LEU A 127 3.33 2.28 -5.11
C LEU A 127 3.51 0.75 -5.11
N SER A 128 3.42 0.15 -6.30
CA SER A 128 3.62 -1.29 -6.50
C SER A 128 5.05 -1.61 -6.95
N LEU A 129 5.65 -2.64 -6.34
CA LEU A 129 7.00 -3.10 -6.64
C LEU A 129 7.02 -4.62 -6.84
N GLY A 130 7.81 -5.11 -7.79
CA GLY A 130 7.92 -6.53 -8.12
C GLY A 130 6.87 -7.01 -9.13
N ALA A 131 6.21 -8.14 -8.84
CA ALA A 131 5.27 -8.78 -9.76
C ALA A 131 4.06 -7.88 -10.09
N VAL A 132 3.54 -8.03 -11.30
CA VAL A 132 2.31 -7.33 -11.71
C VAL A 132 1.12 -7.87 -10.91
N ARG A 133 0.41 -7.00 -10.19
CA ARG A 133 -0.84 -7.36 -9.46
C ARG A 133 -2.01 -6.52 -9.93
N THR A 134 -3.21 -7.07 -9.79
CA THR A 134 -4.44 -6.33 -10.05
C THR A 134 -4.80 -5.49 -8.83
N PHE A 135 -4.98 -4.19 -9.01
CA PHE A 135 -5.66 -3.32 -8.05
C PHE A 135 -7.09 -3.10 -8.53
N SER A 136 -8.08 -3.40 -7.70
CA SER A 136 -9.50 -3.33 -8.05
C SER A 136 -10.19 -2.33 -7.14
N MET A 137 -10.96 -1.41 -7.73
CA MET A 137 -11.85 -0.48 -7.02
C MET A 137 -13.30 -0.78 -7.39
N VAL A 138 -14.09 -1.13 -6.39
CA VAL A 138 -15.52 -1.45 -6.53
C VAL A 138 -16.34 -0.31 -5.92
N PRO A 139 -17.27 0.30 -6.68
CA PRO A 139 -18.18 1.30 -6.13
C PRO A 139 -18.93 0.77 -4.91
N ALA A 140 -19.11 1.63 -3.89
CA ALA A 140 -19.88 1.29 -2.70
C ALA A 140 -21.38 1.20 -2.98
N THR A 141 -21.86 1.80 -4.07
CA THR A 141 -23.24 1.72 -4.55
C THR A 141 -23.53 0.37 -5.22
N ALA A 142 -24.72 -0.17 -4.99
CA ALA A 142 -25.16 -1.41 -5.63
C ALA A 142 -25.13 -1.30 -7.17
N GLY A 143 -24.63 -2.34 -7.85
CA GLY A 143 -24.62 -2.44 -9.32
C GLY A 143 -23.50 -1.67 -10.02
N GLY A 144 -22.61 -0.99 -9.29
CA GLY A 144 -21.44 -0.34 -9.88
C GLY A 144 -20.42 -1.33 -10.44
N LYS A 145 -19.86 -1.06 -11.62
CA LYS A 145 -18.80 -1.88 -12.21
C LYS A 145 -17.46 -1.61 -11.53
N ALA A 146 -16.72 -2.68 -11.25
CA ALA A 146 -15.36 -2.56 -10.74
C ALA A 146 -14.44 -1.91 -11.79
N LYS A 147 -13.58 -1.00 -11.35
CA LYS A 147 -12.45 -0.48 -12.12
C LYS A 147 -11.22 -1.27 -11.70
N GLN A 148 -10.46 -1.80 -12.67
CA GLN A 148 -9.30 -2.66 -12.41
C GLN A 148 -8.08 -2.16 -13.17
N TRP A 149 -6.93 -2.22 -12.51
CA TRP A 149 -5.64 -1.85 -13.08
C TRP A 149 -4.62 -2.92 -12.79
N LYS A 150 -3.82 -3.29 -13.80
CA LYS A 150 -2.62 -4.11 -13.61
C LYS A 150 -1.48 -3.17 -13.21
N LEU A 151 -1.08 -3.20 -11.94
CA LEU A 151 0.02 -2.41 -11.43
C LEU A 151 1.30 -3.22 -11.59
N ALA A 152 2.16 -2.75 -12.49
CA ALA A 152 3.49 -3.31 -12.69
C ALA A 152 4.48 -2.71 -11.69
N ASN A 153 5.72 -3.23 -11.72
CA ASN A 153 6.83 -2.67 -10.97
C ASN A 153 7.01 -1.18 -11.28
N GLY A 154 6.96 -0.35 -10.23
CA GLY A 154 7.01 1.12 -10.34
C GLY A 154 5.66 1.77 -10.65
N GLY A 155 4.54 1.05 -10.64
CA GLY A 155 3.20 1.61 -10.84
C GLY A 155 2.68 2.34 -9.61
N LEU A 156 2.08 3.52 -9.78
CA LEU A 156 1.55 4.34 -8.68
C LEU A 156 0.04 4.63 -8.85
N VAL A 157 -0.72 4.37 -7.79
CA VAL A 157 -2.13 4.73 -7.64
C VAL A 157 -2.27 5.78 -6.55
N VAL A 158 -2.91 6.90 -6.84
CA VAL A 158 -3.20 7.94 -5.83
C VAL A 158 -4.71 8.01 -5.57
N MET A 159 -5.11 7.65 -4.35
CA MET A 159 -6.48 7.77 -3.85
C MET A 159 -6.61 9.05 -3.02
N ARG A 160 -7.59 9.90 -3.32
CA ARG A 160 -7.79 11.19 -2.64
C ARG A 160 -9.25 11.65 -2.70
N GLY A 161 -9.60 12.65 -1.91
CA GLY A 161 -10.97 13.17 -1.86
C GLY A 161 -11.96 12.10 -1.39
N ALA A 162 -13.08 11.94 -2.09
CA ALA A 162 -14.15 11.02 -1.67
C ALA A 162 -13.88 9.53 -2.02
N THR A 163 -12.67 9.14 -2.42
CA THR A 163 -12.37 7.76 -2.83
C THR A 163 -12.75 6.73 -1.75
N GLN A 164 -12.35 6.94 -0.50
CA GLN A 164 -12.63 6.01 0.60
C GLN A 164 -14.12 5.99 1.01
N GLU A 165 -14.89 6.99 0.60
CA GLU A 165 -16.33 7.05 0.83
C GLU A 165 -17.07 6.22 -0.23
N ASN A 166 -16.70 6.44 -1.49
CA ASN A 166 -17.42 5.97 -2.67
C ASN A 166 -16.94 4.61 -3.20
N TYR A 167 -15.76 4.15 -2.79
CA TYR A 167 -15.17 2.91 -3.29
C TYR A 167 -14.64 2.05 -2.15
N LYS A 168 -14.73 0.73 -2.35
CA LYS A 168 -13.87 -0.25 -1.69
C LYS A 168 -12.78 -0.66 -2.67
N HIS A 169 -11.61 -1.03 -2.17
CA HIS A 169 -10.53 -1.53 -3.00
C HIS A 169 -9.95 -2.85 -2.47
N GLU A 170 -9.27 -3.57 -3.35
CA GLU A 170 -8.64 -4.85 -3.06
C GLU A 170 -7.43 -5.11 -3.97
N VAL A 171 -6.57 -6.01 -3.51
CA VAL A 171 -5.62 -6.75 -4.35
C VAL A 171 -6.07 -8.22 -4.28
N PRO A 172 -6.74 -8.75 -5.32
CA PRO A 172 -7.35 -10.06 -5.27
C PRO A 172 -6.30 -11.17 -5.43
N ASN A 173 -6.71 -12.39 -5.07
CA ASN A 173 -5.93 -13.60 -5.38
C ASN A 173 -5.81 -13.76 -6.91
N GLN A 174 -4.61 -14.15 -7.36
CA GLN A 174 -4.26 -14.39 -8.76
C GLN A 174 -3.37 -15.64 -8.83
N LEU A 175 -3.98 -16.83 -8.82
CA LEU A 175 -3.29 -18.12 -8.63
C LEU A 175 -2.24 -18.43 -9.71
N ASP A 176 -2.25 -17.70 -10.83
CA ASP A 176 -1.29 -17.77 -11.92
C ASP A 176 0.05 -17.07 -11.61
N ILE A 177 0.11 -16.31 -10.52
CA ILE A 177 1.31 -15.60 -10.07
C ILE A 177 2.09 -16.52 -9.11
N PRO A 178 3.26 -17.05 -9.52
CA PRO A 178 4.04 -17.96 -8.69
C PRO A 178 4.65 -17.23 -7.50
N ALA A 179 5.17 -18.00 -6.54
CA ALA A 179 6.03 -17.49 -5.48
C ALA A 179 7.45 -17.16 -6.00
N ALA A 180 8.16 -16.27 -5.33
CA ALA A 180 9.58 -16.04 -5.59
C ALA A 180 10.36 -17.32 -5.29
N PRO A 181 11.41 -17.64 -6.07
CA PRO A 181 12.40 -18.61 -5.65
C PRO A 181 12.94 -18.22 -4.26
N GLY A 182 12.85 -19.13 -3.27
CA GLY A 182 13.37 -18.91 -1.92
C GLY A 182 12.41 -18.24 -0.90
N SER A 183 11.16 -17.92 -1.25
CA SER A 183 10.21 -17.29 -0.31
C SER A 183 9.55 -18.25 0.70
N GLY A 184 10.00 -19.50 0.76
CA GLY A 184 9.37 -20.60 1.51
C GLY A 184 10.03 -20.98 2.84
N GLU A 185 11.23 -20.48 3.15
CA GLU A 185 11.94 -20.86 4.38
C GLU A 185 11.86 -19.76 5.44
N GLY A 186 11.23 -20.08 6.59
CA GLY A 186 11.35 -19.31 7.83
C GLY A 186 10.54 -18.01 7.91
N ARG A 187 9.22 -18.07 7.75
CA ARG A 187 8.35 -17.00 8.29
C ARG A 187 8.14 -17.27 9.78
N ASP A 188 9.07 -16.82 10.62
CA ASP A 188 8.82 -16.81 12.05
C ASP A 188 7.59 -15.95 12.34
N GLU A 189 6.64 -16.52 13.06
CA GLU A 189 5.51 -15.79 13.65
C GLU A 189 6.07 -14.85 14.73
N ALA A 190 6.72 -13.76 14.32
CA ALA A 190 7.12 -12.71 15.23
C ALA A 190 5.84 -12.02 15.72
N GLN A 191 5.32 -12.48 16.86
CA GLN A 191 4.31 -11.77 17.63
C GLN A 191 4.92 -10.44 18.07
N GLY A 192 4.57 -9.35 17.36
CA GLY A 192 4.95 -8.01 17.76
C GLY A 192 4.49 -7.75 19.20
N LYS A 193 5.43 -7.67 20.14
CA LYS A 193 5.10 -7.27 21.52
C LYS A 193 4.72 -5.80 21.49
N ALA A 194 3.49 -5.49 21.88
CA ALA A 194 3.05 -4.13 22.12
C ALA A 194 3.96 -3.48 23.18
N GLN A 195 4.63 -2.40 22.81
CA GLN A 195 5.47 -1.63 23.72
C GLN A 195 4.55 -0.84 24.68
N LYS A 196 4.85 -0.89 25.99
CA LYS A 196 4.03 -0.23 27.02
C LYS A 196 4.05 1.30 26.83
N ARG A 197 2.88 1.89 27.09
CA ARG A 197 2.57 3.33 27.05
C ARG A 197 3.39 4.11 28.08
N ASP A 198 3.93 5.25 27.64
CA ASP A 198 4.13 6.42 28.48
C ASP A 198 2.96 7.39 28.20
N GLU A 199 2.45 8.02 29.24
CA GLU A 199 1.20 8.81 29.26
C GLU A 199 1.31 10.18 28.54
N GLU A 200 0.19 10.57 27.92
CA GLU A 200 -0.20 11.92 27.48
C GLU A 200 0.79 12.72 26.60
N ALA A 201 1.03 12.21 25.39
CA ALA A 201 1.32 13.07 24.24
C ALA A 201 0.10 13.07 23.30
N GLU A 202 -0.33 14.26 22.86
CA GLU A 202 -1.42 14.46 21.89
C GLU A 202 -1.29 13.47 20.72
N GLU A 203 -2.19 12.47 20.64
CA GLU A 203 -2.10 11.37 19.65
C GLU A 203 -2.17 11.94 18.22
N LYS A 204 -1.04 11.96 17.52
CA LYS A 204 -1.02 12.32 16.10
C LYS A 204 -1.41 11.07 15.31
N ARG A 205 -2.46 11.11 14.49
CA ARG A 205 -2.82 9.97 13.63
C ARG A 205 -1.98 9.96 12.36
N CYS A 206 -1.81 8.79 11.77
CA CYS A 206 -1.40 8.65 10.37
C CYS A 206 -2.50 9.24 9.48
N ASN A 207 -2.44 10.55 9.22
CA ASN A 207 -3.56 11.33 8.68
C ASN A 207 -3.14 12.46 7.72
N ARG A 208 -1.84 12.66 7.51
CA ARG A 208 -1.32 13.60 6.49
C ARG A 208 -1.15 12.94 5.12
N GLY A 209 -1.32 11.63 5.09
CA GLY A 209 -1.24 10.80 3.91
C GLY A 209 -0.55 9.49 4.26
N THR A 210 -0.85 8.44 3.52
CA THR A 210 -0.20 7.13 3.67
C THR A 210 0.45 6.73 2.36
N VAL A 211 1.73 6.37 2.41
CA VAL A 211 2.33 5.60 1.31
C VAL A 211 2.04 4.12 1.59
N ALA A 212 1.26 3.50 0.71
CA ALA A 212 1.09 2.06 0.70
C ALA A 212 2.12 1.46 -0.27
N LEU A 213 2.88 0.48 0.20
CA LEU A 213 3.82 -0.25 -0.66
C LEU A 213 3.31 -1.66 -0.86
N ASP A 214 2.87 -1.98 -2.06
CA ASP A 214 2.39 -3.31 -2.42
C ASP A 214 3.50 -4.06 -3.14
N MET A 215 4.20 -4.92 -2.40
CA MET A 215 5.30 -5.73 -2.91
C MET A 215 4.78 -7.11 -3.28
N ALA A 216 4.98 -7.53 -4.53
CA ALA A 216 4.66 -8.90 -4.95
C ALA A 216 5.94 -9.65 -5.35
N ASN A 217 6.23 -10.74 -4.65
CA ASN A 217 7.49 -11.46 -4.79
C ASN A 217 7.51 -12.42 -5.99
N SER A 218 7.19 -12.00 -7.21
CA SER A 218 7.45 -12.84 -8.39
C SER A 218 7.80 -12.01 -9.60
N LEU A 219 9.08 -11.73 -9.73
CA LEU A 219 9.57 -11.00 -10.87
C LEU A 219 9.72 -11.93 -12.08
N HIS A 220 8.75 -11.91 -12.98
CA HIS A 220 9.02 -12.28 -14.37
C HIS A 220 9.49 -11.03 -15.13
N VAL A 221 10.80 -10.84 -15.25
CA VAL A 221 11.35 -9.91 -16.25
C VAL A 221 11.22 -10.60 -17.60
N ARG A 222 10.09 -10.42 -18.29
CA ARG A 222 10.03 -10.70 -19.73
C ARG A 222 10.10 -9.37 -20.46
N GLY A 223 11.27 -9.13 -21.06
CA GLY A 223 11.52 -7.99 -21.93
C GLY A 223 10.57 -8.00 -23.12
N SER A 224 9.70 -7.00 -23.15
CA SER A 224 9.22 -6.38 -24.38
C SER A 224 8.67 -5.01 -24.00
N MET A 225 9.36 -3.94 -24.39
CA MET A 225 8.79 -2.59 -24.43
C MET A 225 7.48 -2.66 -25.23
N LEU A 226 6.36 -2.52 -24.53
CA LEU A 226 5.11 -2.14 -25.18
C LEU A 226 4.90 -0.68 -24.81
N SER A 227 5.25 0.21 -25.75
CA SER A 227 4.89 1.61 -25.68
C SER A 227 3.37 1.72 -25.76
N TYR A 228 2.72 2.16 -24.68
CA TYR A 228 1.29 2.47 -24.68
C TYR A 228 1.11 3.98 -24.54
N PRO A 229 0.22 4.60 -25.35
CA PRO A 229 0.03 6.04 -25.33
C PRO A 229 -0.61 6.53 -24.02
N MET A 230 -0.16 7.72 -23.60
CA MET A 230 -0.53 8.45 -22.39
C MET A 230 -2.02 8.80 -22.35
N ASN A 231 -2.67 8.59 -21.21
CA ASN A 231 -3.92 9.27 -20.81
C ASN A 231 -4.11 9.18 -19.29
N SER A 232 -4.32 10.33 -18.65
CA SER A 232 -4.88 10.41 -17.30
C SER A 232 -6.29 9.84 -17.31
N LEU A 233 -6.57 8.86 -16.46
CA LEU A 233 -7.93 8.36 -16.28
C LEU A 233 -8.51 8.98 -15.01
N ASP A 234 -9.47 9.88 -15.20
CA ASP A 234 -10.33 10.33 -14.12
C ASP A 234 -11.32 9.23 -13.76
N CYS A 235 -11.48 9.00 -12.46
CA CYS A 235 -12.52 8.14 -11.94
C CYS A 235 -13.88 8.87 -11.91
N THR A 236 -14.35 9.36 -13.06
CA THR A 236 -15.76 9.73 -13.25
C THR A 236 -16.63 8.52 -13.55
#